data_AF-A0A6B1HGE8-F1
#
_entry.id   AF-A0A6B1HGE8-F1
#
_cell.length_a   1.000
_cell.length_b   1.000
_cell.length_c   1.000
_cell.angle_alpha   90.00
_cell.angle_beta   90.00
_cell.angle_gamma   90.00
#
_symmetry.space_group_name_H-M   'P 1'
#
loop_
_entity.id
_entity.type
_entity.pdbx_description
1 polymer ?
#
loop_
_entity_poly.entity_id
_entity_poly.type
_entity_poly.pdbx_seq_one_letter_code
_entity_poly.pdbx_strand_id
1 'polypeptide(L)'
;MIPADLYSCKRGTSALILSIPHSGVHLPAGLAPRMTPKARRLPDTDWRVDELYDFAAEMGATVLKAHYSRYVVDLNRPPGGETLYPDRPVTGFCPLELFDGTPVYRRGCEPDREEIEHRLLTYWQPYHDRLEVELANSCERHGHAVLYDCHSIAPAVPRLFDGHLPALNLGTNHGSSCASAMQDSVTERLLDCGYTYAVNGRFVGGYITRHYGQPERARHALQMEIAYDAYMDGATPDTYSLHKAVRLKACLQRILEVLVLLG
;
A
#
# COMPACT_ATOMS: atom_id res chain seq x y z
N MET A 1 16.02 -20.89 1.70
CA MET A 1 14.88 -21.36 0.89
C MET A 1 13.86 -20.24 0.85
N ILE A 2 13.44 -19.80 -0.33
CA ILE A 2 12.42 -18.74 -0.46
C ILE A 2 11.07 -19.34 -0.01
N PRO A 3 10.30 -18.69 0.89
CA PRO A 3 8.97 -19.15 1.26
C PRO A 3 8.09 -19.31 0.02
N ALA A 4 7.32 -20.41 -0.08
CA ALA A 4 6.43 -20.63 -1.21
C ALA A 4 5.21 -19.68 -1.25
N ASP A 5 4.94 -18.97 -0.15
CA ASP A 5 3.73 -18.21 0.10
C ASP A 5 4.03 -16.74 0.47
N LEU A 6 4.86 -16.07 -0.33
CA LEU A 6 5.24 -14.66 -0.11
C LEU A 6 4.07 -13.69 -0.34
N TYR A 7 3.26 -13.99 -1.35
CA TYR A 7 2.16 -13.18 -1.81
C TYR A 7 1.12 -14.07 -2.52
N SER A 8 -0.09 -13.56 -2.67
CA SER A 8 -1.10 -14.10 -3.59
C SER A 8 -1.28 -13.14 -4.76
N CYS A 9 -1.43 -13.69 -5.96
CA CYS A 9 -1.70 -12.94 -7.18
C CYS A 9 -2.90 -13.55 -7.89
N LYS A 10 -4.08 -12.92 -7.78
CA LYS A 10 -5.27 -13.28 -8.54
C LYS A 10 -5.31 -12.45 -9.81
N ARG A 11 -4.90 -13.04 -10.93
CA ARG A 11 -4.90 -12.37 -12.23
C ARG A 11 -6.34 -12.11 -12.70
N GLY A 12 -6.58 -10.88 -13.17
CA GLY A 12 -7.84 -10.43 -13.75
C GLY A 12 -7.77 -10.26 -15.27
N THR A 13 -8.80 -9.62 -15.83
CA THR A 13 -9.00 -9.39 -17.26
C THR A 13 -9.03 -7.93 -17.66
N SER A 14 -9.09 -6.98 -16.72
CA SER A 14 -8.98 -5.56 -16.99
C SER A 14 -7.53 -5.08 -16.91
N ALA A 15 -7.31 -3.82 -17.29
CA ALA A 15 -6.00 -3.18 -17.16
C ALA A 15 -5.68 -2.67 -15.74
N LEU A 16 -6.61 -2.87 -14.80
CA LEU A 16 -6.45 -2.45 -13.41
C LEU A 16 -5.70 -3.52 -12.61
N ILE A 17 -4.65 -3.10 -11.91
CA ILE A 17 -3.85 -3.91 -11.01
C ILE A 17 -3.88 -3.26 -9.62
N LEU A 18 -4.29 -4.01 -8.61
CA LEU A 18 -4.21 -3.60 -7.20
C LEU A 18 -2.97 -4.20 -6.57
N SER A 19 -2.16 -3.36 -5.93
CA SER A 19 -1.06 -3.76 -5.05
C SER A 19 -1.49 -3.53 -3.61
N ILE A 20 -1.43 -4.58 -2.79
CA ILE A 20 -1.74 -4.54 -1.35
C ILE A 20 -0.47 -4.99 -0.61
N PRO A 21 0.52 -4.09 -0.45
CA PRO A 21 1.84 -4.45 0.04
C PRO A 21 1.90 -4.64 1.55
N HIS A 22 0.95 -4.08 2.32
CA HIS A 22 1.12 -3.92 3.77
C HIS A 22 0.04 -4.59 4.65
N SER A 23 -0.89 -5.36 4.07
CA SER A 23 -1.86 -6.17 4.85
C SER A 23 -1.33 -7.54 5.29
N GLY A 24 -0.07 -7.85 5.00
CA GLY A 24 0.59 -9.08 5.43
C GLY A 24 0.87 -9.09 6.93
N VAL A 25 0.74 -10.25 7.56
CA VAL A 25 0.93 -10.44 9.02
C VAL A 25 1.94 -11.52 9.37
N HIS A 26 2.45 -12.25 8.37
CA HIS A 26 3.44 -13.29 8.62
C HIS A 26 4.77 -12.68 9.03
N LEU A 27 5.43 -13.34 9.98
CA LEU A 27 6.80 -13.07 10.39
C LEU A 27 7.62 -14.36 10.14
N PRO A 28 8.80 -14.29 9.53
CA PRO A 28 9.65 -15.46 9.40
C PRO A 28 10.10 -15.98 10.77
N ALA A 29 10.42 -17.28 10.80
CA ALA A 29 10.95 -17.92 11.99
C ALA A 29 12.16 -17.14 12.53
N GLY A 30 12.19 -16.90 13.85
CA GLY A 30 13.26 -16.14 14.50
C GLY A 30 13.06 -14.62 14.55
N LEU A 31 12.17 -14.04 13.74
CA LEU A 31 11.93 -12.58 13.78
C LEU A 31 11.10 -12.17 15.00
N ALA A 32 9.96 -12.83 15.24
CA ALA A 32 9.08 -12.48 16.37
C ALA A 32 9.81 -12.52 17.74
N PRO A 33 10.67 -13.52 18.04
CA PRO A 33 11.46 -13.49 19.26
C PRO A 33 12.35 -12.26 19.41
N ARG A 34 12.84 -11.61 18.34
CA ARG A 34 13.72 -10.43 18.39
C ARG A 34 12.97 -9.12 18.62
N MET A 35 11.67 -9.11 18.37
CA MET A 35 10.85 -7.90 18.40
C MET A 35 10.42 -7.50 19.82
N THR A 36 10.11 -6.21 20.00
CA THR A 36 9.50 -5.72 21.24
C THR A 36 8.07 -6.27 21.42
N PRO A 37 7.54 -6.33 22.65
CA PRO A 37 6.15 -6.76 22.87
C PRO A 37 5.11 -5.95 22.09
N LYS A 38 5.39 -4.67 21.82
CA LYS A 38 4.51 -3.79 21.05
C LYS A 38 4.57 -4.10 19.56
N ALA A 39 5.78 -4.20 19.00
CA ALA A 39 5.98 -4.50 17.60
C ALA A 39 5.40 -5.87 17.20
N ARG A 40 5.45 -6.88 18.09
CA ARG A 40 4.85 -8.20 17.85
C ARG A 40 3.34 -8.18 17.60
N ARG A 41 2.64 -7.09 17.96
CA ARG A 41 1.21 -6.91 17.67
C ARG A 41 0.95 -6.30 16.29
N LEU A 42 2.00 -5.94 15.55
CA LEU A 42 1.93 -5.41 14.19
C LEU A 42 1.05 -4.16 14.04
N PRO A 43 1.16 -3.13 14.93
CA PRO A 43 0.22 -2.01 14.94
C PRO A 43 0.21 -1.16 13.65
N ASP A 44 1.29 -1.18 12.87
CA ASP A 44 1.42 -0.41 11.63
C ASP A 44 1.01 -1.21 10.37
N THR A 45 0.29 -2.32 10.55
CA THR A 45 -0.27 -3.13 9.46
C THR A 45 -1.49 -2.45 8.88
N ASP A 46 -1.59 -2.42 7.56
CA ASP A 46 -2.74 -1.92 6.81
C ASP A 46 -3.91 -2.90 6.95
N TRP A 47 -4.60 -2.82 8.09
CA TRP A 47 -5.55 -3.83 8.53
C TRP A 47 -6.75 -3.92 7.58
N ARG A 48 -7.06 -5.13 7.09
CA ARG A 48 -8.29 -5.45 6.34
C ARG A 48 -8.44 -4.70 5.03
N VAL A 49 -7.36 -4.14 4.47
CA VAL A 49 -7.39 -3.50 3.15
C VAL A 49 -7.72 -4.52 2.06
N ASP A 50 -7.23 -5.75 2.20
CA ASP A 50 -7.62 -6.86 1.33
C ASP A 50 -9.12 -7.17 1.37
N GLU A 51 -9.72 -7.18 2.56
CA GLU A 51 -11.19 -7.31 2.71
C GLU A 51 -11.92 -6.08 2.18
N LEU A 52 -11.32 -4.88 2.26
CA LEU A 52 -11.90 -3.64 1.75
C LEU A 52 -11.95 -3.59 0.22
N TYR A 53 -11.03 -4.25 -0.47
CA TYR A 53 -10.97 -4.32 -1.94
C TYR A 53 -11.42 -5.67 -2.52
N ASP A 54 -12.13 -6.51 -1.76
CA ASP A 54 -12.58 -7.84 -2.22
C ASP A 54 -13.45 -7.82 -3.49
N PHE A 55 -14.16 -6.72 -3.75
CA PHE A 55 -14.94 -6.47 -4.96
C PHE A 55 -14.08 -6.29 -6.22
N ALA A 56 -12.78 -5.98 -6.09
CA ALA A 56 -11.92 -5.68 -7.23
C ALA A 56 -11.78 -6.87 -8.21
N ALA A 57 -11.86 -8.09 -7.70
CA ALA A 57 -11.83 -9.28 -8.55
C ALA A 57 -13.07 -9.38 -9.46
N GLU A 58 -14.24 -8.94 -9.01
CA GLU A 58 -15.47 -8.90 -9.80
C GLU A 58 -15.41 -7.83 -10.89
N MET A 59 -14.61 -6.78 -10.69
CA MET A 59 -14.26 -5.77 -11.70
C MET A 59 -13.22 -6.27 -12.71
N GLY A 60 -12.80 -7.53 -12.61
CA GLY A 60 -11.75 -8.10 -13.45
C GLY A 60 -10.36 -7.53 -13.15
N ALA A 61 -10.14 -6.86 -12.02
CA ALA A 61 -8.81 -6.36 -11.67
C ALA A 61 -7.86 -7.51 -11.29
N THR A 62 -6.58 -7.35 -11.59
CA THR A 62 -5.53 -8.20 -11.01
C THR A 62 -5.26 -7.73 -9.58
N VAL A 63 -5.21 -8.65 -8.61
CA VAL A 63 -4.93 -8.31 -7.21
C VAL A 63 -3.67 -9.03 -6.74
N LEU A 64 -2.66 -8.26 -6.34
CA LEU A 64 -1.41 -8.73 -5.73
C LEU A 64 -1.38 -8.33 -4.26
N LYS A 65 -1.31 -9.30 -3.35
CA LYS A 65 -1.33 -9.08 -1.90
C LYS A 65 -0.13 -9.74 -1.24
N ALA A 66 0.63 -8.97 -0.46
CA ALA A 66 1.73 -9.50 0.35
C ALA A 66 1.21 -10.26 1.59
N HIS A 67 1.90 -11.34 1.98
CA HIS A 67 1.53 -12.13 3.17
C HIS A 67 2.39 -11.80 4.39
N TYR A 68 3.59 -11.27 4.18
CA TYR A 68 4.53 -10.92 5.24
C TYR A 68 4.36 -9.47 5.68
N SER A 69 4.55 -9.24 6.98
CA SER A 69 4.44 -7.91 7.57
C SER A 69 5.49 -6.95 7.02
N ARG A 70 5.14 -5.67 6.91
CA ARG A 70 6.06 -4.57 6.60
C ARG A 70 7.28 -4.49 7.53
N TYR A 71 7.23 -5.10 8.71
CA TYR A 71 8.37 -5.19 9.62
C TYR A 71 9.42 -6.22 9.18
N VAL A 72 9.06 -7.14 8.28
CA VAL A 72 10.02 -7.97 7.56
C VAL A 72 10.74 -7.08 6.56
N VAL A 73 10.01 -6.52 5.60
CA VAL A 73 10.51 -5.52 4.66
C VAL A 73 9.33 -4.66 4.21
N ASP A 74 9.54 -3.35 4.11
CA ASP A 74 8.54 -2.44 3.58
C ASP A 74 8.63 -2.45 2.04
N LEU A 75 7.67 -3.13 1.41
CA LEU A 75 7.56 -3.24 -0.05
C LEU A 75 7.28 -1.90 -0.75
N ASN A 76 6.93 -0.86 -0.01
CA ASN A 76 6.69 0.49 -0.56
C ASN A 76 7.86 1.46 -0.24
N ARG A 77 9.07 0.91 -0.04
CA ARG A 77 10.33 1.64 0.09
C ARG A 77 11.32 1.23 -1.00
N PRO A 78 12.20 2.15 -1.44
CA PRO A 78 13.24 1.82 -2.40
C PRO A 78 14.25 0.82 -1.81
N PRO A 79 14.83 -0.07 -2.62
CA PRO A 79 15.72 -1.13 -2.16
C PRO A 79 17.07 -0.59 -1.64
N GLY A 80 17.47 0.62 -2.07
CA GLY A 80 18.66 1.31 -1.55
C GLY A 80 18.43 2.03 -0.21
N GLY A 81 17.20 2.04 0.30
CA GLY A 81 16.85 2.67 1.57
C GLY A 81 16.79 4.21 1.52
N GLU A 82 16.82 4.80 0.33
CA GLU A 82 16.72 6.26 0.15
C GLU A 82 15.41 6.80 0.73
N THR A 83 15.47 7.95 1.40
CA THR A 83 14.25 8.61 1.86
C THR A 83 13.53 9.29 0.68
N LEU A 84 12.25 8.97 0.51
CA LEU A 84 11.37 9.63 -0.46
C LEU A 84 10.83 10.98 0.05
N TYR A 85 11.02 11.25 1.35
CA TYR A 85 10.52 12.44 2.03
C TYR A 85 11.61 12.99 2.97
N PRO A 86 12.59 13.76 2.45
CA PRO A 86 13.75 14.20 3.24
C PRO A 86 13.36 15.04 4.46
N ASP A 87 12.29 15.83 4.36
CA ASP A 87 11.85 16.74 5.41
C ASP A 87 10.72 16.16 6.29
N ARG A 88 10.43 14.85 6.18
CA ARG A 88 9.35 14.22 6.94
C ARG A 88 9.84 12.95 7.64
N PRO A 89 9.37 12.69 8.88
CA PRO A 89 9.61 11.41 9.53
C PRO A 89 8.97 10.28 8.71
N VAL A 90 9.77 9.25 8.46
CA VAL A 90 9.39 8.05 7.70
C VAL A 90 10.01 6.81 8.35
N THR A 91 9.38 5.66 8.12
CA THR A 91 9.99 4.36 8.38
C THR A 91 10.93 3.96 7.25
N GLY A 92 11.97 3.18 7.57
CA GLY A 92 12.94 2.66 6.60
C GLY A 92 12.52 1.35 5.92
N PHE A 93 13.36 0.89 5.00
CA PHE A 93 13.19 -0.35 4.22
C PHE A 93 12.99 -1.61 5.10
N CYS A 94 13.81 -1.76 6.14
CA CYS A 94 13.55 -2.67 7.25
C CYS A 94 13.26 -1.80 8.49
N PRO A 95 11.98 -1.58 8.87
CA PRO A 95 11.63 -0.63 9.92
C PRO A 95 12.32 -0.96 11.25
N LEU A 96 13.06 0.00 11.80
CA LEU A 96 13.68 -0.10 13.13
C LEU A 96 12.76 0.44 14.24
N GLU A 97 11.79 1.27 13.86
CA GLU A 97 10.83 1.92 14.74
C GLU A 97 9.43 1.78 14.18
N LEU A 98 8.45 1.72 15.07
CA LEU A 98 7.03 1.82 14.73
C LEU A 98 6.68 3.25 14.31
N PHE A 99 5.49 3.44 13.79
CA PHE A 99 4.98 4.76 13.41
C PHE A 99 4.99 5.78 14.54
N ASP A 100 4.86 5.34 15.79
CA ASP A 100 4.94 6.21 16.96
C ASP A 100 6.35 6.43 17.53
N GLY A 101 7.38 5.84 16.91
CA GLY A 101 8.77 5.98 17.32
C GLY A 101 9.26 4.95 18.32
N THR A 102 8.40 4.04 18.79
CA THR A 102 8.88 2.96 19.66
C THR A 102 9.67 1.91 18.87
N PRO A 103 10.69 1.25 19.45
CA PRO A 103 11.53 0.30 18.72
C PRO A 103 10.76 -0.95 18.23
N VAL A 104 11.07 -1.40 17.02
CA VAL A 104 10.62 -2.69 16.48
C VAL A 104 11.37 -3.84 17.16
N TYR A 105 12.69 -3.70 17.31
CA TYR A 105 13.58 -4.74 17.83
C TYR A 105 13.96 -4.48 19.29
N ARG A 106 14.26 -5.55 20.03
CA ARG A 106 15.05 -5.43 21.25
C ARG A 106 16.45 -4.91 20.90
N ARG A 107 17.05 -4.17 21.82
CA ARG A 107 18.40 -3.63 21.66
C ARG A 107 19.40 -4.74 21.30
N GLY A 108 20.14 -4.54 20.20
CA GLY A 108 21.13 -5.50 19.70
C GLY A 108 20.53 -6.67 18.91
N CYS A 109 19.23 -6.62 18.59
CA CYS A 109 18.55 -7.60 17.75
C CYS A 109 18.08 -7.03 16.42
N GLU A 110 18.51 -5.82 16.06
CA GLU A 110 18.26 -5.17 14.78
C GLU A 110 18.84 -6.01 13.62
N PRO A 111 18.26 -5.94 12.40
CA PRO A 111 18.84 -6.62 11.24
C PRO A 111 20.15 -5.92 10.83
N ASP A 112 21.18 -6.72 10.57
CA ASP A 112 22.42 -6.23 9.99
C ASP A 112 22.31 -6.12 8.46
N ARG A 113 23.41 -5.69 7.82
CA ARG A 113 23.44 -5.50 6.37
C ARG A 113 23.19 -6.79 5.59
N GLU A 114 23.75 -7.91 6.03
CA GLU A 114 23.61 -9.20 5.35
C GLU A 114 22.15 -9.69 5.44
N GLU A 115 21.52 -9.51 6.59
CA GLU A 115 20.11 -9.81 6.76
C GLU A 115 19.22 -8.90 5.91
N ILE A 116 19.51 -7.60 5.82
CA ILE A 116 18.76 -6.66 4.97
C ILE A 116 18.84 -7.10 3.50
N GLU A 117 20.02 -7.45 3.02
CA GLU A 117 20.22 -7.96 1.65
C GLU A 117 19.47 -9.29 1.43
N HIS A 118 19.51 -10.19 2.40
CA HIS A 118 18.73 -11.42 2.34
C HIS A 118 17.22 -11.14 2.26
N ARG A 119 16.70 -10.18 3.03
CA ARG A 119 15.28 -9.81 3.01
C ARG A 119 14.87 -9.14 1.70
N LEU A 120 15.74 -8.31 1.12
CA LEU A 120 15.58 -7.74 -0.21
C LEU A 120 15.37 -8.86 -1.25
N LEU A 121 16.30 -9.81 -1.32
CA LEU A 121 16.25 -10.90 -2.30
C LEU A 121 15.11 -11.90 -2.06
N THR A 122 14.70 -12.09 -0.80
CA THR A 122 13.72 -13.12 -0.43
C THR A 122 12.27 -12.63 -0.46
N TYR A 123 12.01 -11.39 -0.07
CA TYR A 123 10.64 -10.87 0.10
C TYR A 123 10.33 -9.72 -0.84
N TRP A 124 11.25 -8.76 -0.96
CA TRP A 124 11.02 -7.55 -1.75
C TRP A 124 11.08 -7.85 -3.25
N GLN A 125 12.20 -8.43 -3.71
CA GLN A 125 12.43 -8.67 -5.14
C GLN A 125 11.32 -9.54 -5.76
N PRO A 126 10.89 -10.67 -5.17
CA PRO A 126 9.86 -11.50 -5.78
C PRO A 126 8.49 -10.82 -5.88
N TYR A 127 8.14 -9.93 -4.95
CA TYR A 127 6.90 -9.14 -5.00
C TYR A 127 6.96 -8.13 -6.16
N HIS A 128 8.08 -7.42 -6.28
CA HIS A 128 8.31 -6.43 -7.33
C HIS A 128 8.44 -7.05 -8.73
N ASP A 129 9.07 -8.23 -8.84
CA ASP A 129 9.12 -9.01 -10.08
C ASP A 129 7.72 -9.42 -10.53
N ARG A 130 6.88 -9.89 -9.60
CA ARG A 130 5.49 -10.22 -9.90
C ARG A 130 4.71 -8.99 -10.35
N LEU A 131 4.86 -7.87 -9.65
CA LEU A 131 4.18 -6.64 -10.01
C LEU A 131 4.56 -6.16 -11.42
N GLU A 132 5.85 -6.19 -11.75
CA GLU A 132 6.32 -5.85 -13.11
C GLU A 132 5.75 -6.79 -14.18
N VAL A 133 5.68 -8.10 -13.90
CA VAL A 133 5.06 -9.07 -14.81
C VAL A 133 3.59 -8.73 -15.07
N GLU A 134 2.81 -8.41 -14.04
CA GLU A 134 1.39 -8.10 -14.23
C GLU A 134 1.18 -6.75 -14.94
N LEU A 135 2.02 -5.75 -14.69
CA LEU A 135 2.02 -4.48 -15.42
C LEU A 135 2.36 -4.68 -16.90
N ALA A 136 3.43 -5.42 -17.20
CA ALA A 136 3.81 -5.72 -18.58
C ALA A 136 2.71 -6.49 -19.32
N ASN A 137 2.14 -7.51 -18.68
CA ASN A 137 1.02 -8.28 -19.23
C ASN A 137 -0.22 -7.40 -19.50
N SER A 138 -0.49 -6.42 -18.63
CA SER A 138 -1.59 -5.47 -18.85
C SER A 138 -1.32 -4.58 -20.06
N CYS A 139 -0.11 -4.00 -20.14
CA CYS A 139 0.29 -3.18 -21.29
C CYS A 139 0.19 -3.97 -22.61
N GLU A 140 0.59 -5.24 -22.64
CA GLU A 140 0.50 -6.09 -23.82
C GLU A 140 -0.95 -6.33 -24.27
N ARG A 141 -1.88 -6.55 -23.32
CA ARG A 141 -3.28 -6.85 -23.65
C ARG A 141 -4.13 -5.62 -23.93
N HIS A 142 -3.89 -4.53 -23.23
CA HIS A 142 -4.77 -3.37 -23.19
C HIS A 142 -4.14 -2.11 -23.79
N GLY A 143 -2.85 -2.14 -24.12
CA GLY A 143 -2.08 -0.97 -24.57
C GLY A 143 -1.61 -0.07 -23.43
N HIS A 144 -2.06 -0.32 -22.20
CA HIS A 144 -1.71 0.44 -21.00
C HIS A 144 -1.86 -0.44 -19.73
N ALA A 145 -1.45 0.10 -18.59
CA ALA A 145 -1.69 -0.49 -17.26
C ALA A 145 -2.05 0.59 -16.25
N VAL A 146 -2.98 0.28 -15.35
CA VAL A 146 -3.34 1.15 -14.22
C VAL A 146 -3.06 0.43 -12.92
N LEU A 147 -2.05 0.90 -12.19
CA LEU A 147 -1.69 0.44 -10.87
C LEU A 147 -2.39 1.27 -9.80
N TYR A 148 -3.07 0.59 -8.89
CA TYR A 148 -3.68 1.18 -7.72
C TYR A 148 -3.05 0.59 -6.46
N ASP A 149 -2.25 1.38 -5.75
CA ASP A 149 -1.50 0.99 -4.56
C ASP A 149 -2.35 1.26 -3.31
N CYS A 150 -2.84 0.19 -2.68
CA CYS A 150 -3.84 0.22 -1.62
C CYS A 150 -3.18 0.25 -0.24
N HIS A 151 -3.46 1.30 0.54
CA HIS A 151 -2.90 1.47 1.89
C HIS A 151 -3.95 1.91 2.89
N SER A 152 -3.66 1.68 4.17
CA SER A 152 -4.42 2.29 5.26
C SER A 152 -3.57 2.53 6.50
N ILE A 153 -3.99 3.50 7.30
CA ILE A 153 -3.25 3.92 8.49
C ILE A 153 -4.18 4.42 9.59
N ALA A 154 -3.70 4.40 10.83
CA ALA A 154 -4.36 5.07 11.94
C ALA A 154 -4.57 6.56 11.61
N PRO A 155 -5.76 7.11 11.89
CA PRO A 155 -6.14 8.47 11.47
C PRO A 155 -5.31 9.57 12.14
N ALA A 156 -4.69 9.28 13.28
CA ALA A 156 -3.84 10.22 14.02
C ALA A 156 -2.54 9.52 14.41
N VAL A 157 -1.43 9.98 13.84
CA VAL A 157 -0.09 9.54 14.19
C VAL A 157 0.79 10.78 14.36
N PRO A 158 0.83 11.38 15.56
CA PRO A 158 1.46 12.70 15.79
C PRO A 158 2.92 12.79 15.35
N ARG A 159 3.64 11.65 15.38
CA ARG A 159 5.01 11.58 14.89
C ARG A 159 5.09 11.74 13.37
N LEU A 160 4.13 11.26 12.60
CA LEU A 160 4.18 11.23 11.14
C LEU A 160 3.49 12.44 10.49
N PHE A 161 2.46 12.99 11.14
CA PHE A 161 1.67 14.12 10.65
C PHE A 161 0.86 14.77 11.76
N ASP A 162 0.56 16.05 11.59
CA ASP A 162 -0.25 16.82 12.53
C ASP A 162 -1.74 16.52 12.37
N GLY A 163 -2.44 16.46 13.50
CA GLY A 163 -3.89 16.37 13.55
C GLY A 163 -4.45 15.02 13.08
N HIS A 164 -5.63 15.10 12.48
CA HIS A 164 -6.39 13.95 12.00
C HIS A 164 -6.37 13.93 10.46
N LEU A 165 -5.98 12.81 9.89
CA LEU A 165 -5.90 12.63 8.44
C LEU A 165 -7.31 12.70 7.81
N PRO A 166 -7.47 13.25 6.59
CA PRO A 166 -8.66 13.01 5.79
C PRO A 166 -8.90 11.51 5.60
N ALA A 167 -10.16 11.11 5.42
CA ALA A 167 -10.51 9.70 5.29
C ALA A 167 -9.88 9.04 4.05
N LEU A 168 -9.80 9.75 2.93
CA LEU A 168 -9.24 9.28 1.66
C LEU A 168 -8.10 10.17 1.20
N ASN A 169 -6.90 9.64 1.01
CA ASN A 169 -5.75 10.44 0.59
C ASN A 169 -5.15 9.86 -0.68
N LEU A 170 -5.40 10.56 -1.79
CA LEU A 170 -4.92 10.20 -3.10
C LEU A 170 -3.48 10.70 -3.30
N GLY A 171 -2.57 9.80 -3.66
CA GLY A 171 -1.19 10.12 -4.04
C GLY A 171 -0.92 9.80 -5.51
N THR A 172 -0.39 10.76 -6.27
CA THR A 172 -0.09 10.61 -7.71
C THR A 172 1.31 11.11 -8.06
N ASN A 173 2.22 11.11 -7.08
CA ASN A 173 3.54 11.71 -7.19
C ASN A 173 3.49 13.15 -7.71
N HIS A 174 2.62 13.98 -7.11
CA HIS A 174 2.36 15.35 -7.58
C HIS A 174 1.94 15.42 -9.06
N GLY A 175 1.14 14.46 -9.51
CA GLY A 175 0.67 14.34 -10.90
C GLY A 175 1.66 13.69 -11.86
N SER A 176 2.83 13.22 -11.39
CA SER A 176 3.86 12.63 -12.27
C SER A 176 3.66 11.12 -12.52
N SER A 177 2.87 10.42 -11.69
CA SER A 177 2.73 8.95 -11.81
C SER A 177 1.53 8.49 -12.65
N CYS A 178 0.64 9.39 -13.06
CA CYS A 178 -0.52 9.06 -13.90
C CYS A 178 -0.83 10.20 -14.88
N ALA A 179 -1.68 9.95 -15.87
CA ALA A 179 -2.21 11.04 -16.72
C ALA A 179 -3.08 11.99 -15.86
N SER A 180 -3.10 13.29 -16.21
CA SER A 180 -3.88 14.29 -15.48
C SER A 180 -5.37 13.96 -15.44
N ALA A 181 -5.93 13.56 -16.59
CA ALA A 181 -7.33 13.14 -16.70
C ALA A 181 -7.69 12.02 -15.71
N MET A 182 -6.76 11.10 -15.42
CA MET A 182 -6.99 10.01 -14.47
C MET A 182 -7.05 10.52 -13.03
N GLN A 183 -6.14 11.42 -12.64
CA GLN A 183 -6.20 12.07 -11.33
C GLN A 183 -7.48 12.90 -11.18
N ASP A 184 -7.83 13.66 -12.21
CA ASP A 184 -8.98 14.56 -12.20
C ASP A 184 -10.28 13.76 -12.03
N SER A 185 -10.47 12.69 -12.80
CA SER A 185 -11.67 11.86 -12.68
C SER A 185 -11.76 11.08 -11.36
N VAL A 186 -10.63 10.67 -10.76
CA VAL A 186 -10.65 10.11 -9.39
C VAL A 186 -11.02 11.20 -8.39
N THR A 187 -10.52 12.42 -8.56
CA THR A 187 -10.82 13.56 -7.67
C THR A 187 -12.29 13.94 -7.73
N GLU A 188 -12.92 13.91 -8.91
CA GLU A 188 -14.36 14.07 -9.07
C GLU A 188 -15.15 13.01 -8.28
N ARG A 189 -14.73 11.74 -8.33
CA ARG A 189 -15.39 10.69 -7.54
C ARG A 189 -15.21 10.86 -6.04
N LEU A 190 -14.04 11.37 -5.60
CA LEU A 190 -13.79 11.66 -4.19
C LEU A 190 -14.73 12.76 -3.66
N LEU A 191 -14.98 13.80 -4.45
CA LEU A 191 -15.95 14.87 -4.13
C LEU A 191 -17.36 14.31 -3.86
N ASP A 192 -17.80 13.36 -4.69
CA ASP A 192 -19.15 12.79 -4.62
C ASP A 192 -19.32 11.72 -3.53
N CYS A 193 -18.22 11.25 -2.92
CA CYS A 193 -18.25 10.12 -2.00
C CYS A 193 -18.69 10.46 -0.57
N GLY A 194 -18.76 11.75 -0.20
CA GLY A 194 -19.13 12.19 1.15
C GLY A 194 -18.10 11.88 2.23
N TYR A 195 -16.86 11.55 1.85
CA TYR A 195 -15.71 11.40 2.73
C TYR A 195 -14.82 12.65 2.63
N THR A 196 -14.14 13.00 3.72
CA THR A 196 -13.05 13.98 3.63
C THR A 196 -11.92 13.39 2.81
N TYR A 197 -11.27 14.21 1.99
CA TYR A 197 -10.16 13.73 1.17
C TYR A 197 -9.06 14.77 1.01
N ALA A 198 -7.88 14.29 0.63
CA ALA A 198 -6.77 15.11 0.16
C ALA A 198 -6.13 14.50 -1.09
N VAL A 199 -5.58 15.35 -1.96
CA VAL A 199 -4.81 14.95 -3.13
C VAL A 199 -3.38 15.44 -2.95
N ASN A 200 -2.41 14.53 -3.00
CA ASN A 200 -0.99 14.78 -2.78
C ASN A 200 -0.68 15.57 -1.50
N GLY A 201 -1.43 15.30 -0.41
CA GLY A 201 -1.23 15.91 0.90
C GLY A 201 -0.08 15.27 1.67
N ARG A 202 -0.40 14.55 2.77
CA ARG A 202 0.62 13.80 3.52
C ARG A 202 1.17 12.62 2.70
N PHE A 203 0.29 11.93 1.99
CA PHE A 203 0.58 10.77 1.16
C PHE A 203 0.58 11.18 -0.30
N VAL A 204 1.78 11.30 -0.86
CA VAL A 204 2.00 11.73 -2.25
C VAL A 204 2.18 10.52 -3.18
N GLY A 205 2.38 9.32 -2.63
CA GLY A 205 2.79 8.13 -3.36
C GLY A 205 4.13 7.61 -2.86
N GLY A 206 4.18 6.32 -2.51
CA GLY A 206 5.38 5.62 -2.06
C GLY A 206 6.29 5.21 -3.21
N TYR A 207 7.19 4.25 -2.95
CA TYR A 207 8.09 3.72 -3.96
C TYR A 207 7.32 3.11 -5.14
N ILE A 208 6.29 2.29 -4.86
CA ILE A 208 5.51 1.59 -5.88
C ILE A 208 4.88 2.61 -6.85
N THR A 209 4.20 3.63 -6.32
CA THR A 209 3.59 4.69 -7.14
C THR A 209 4.61 5.44 -7.98
N ARG A 210 5.74 5.83 -7.39
CA ARG A 210 6.78 6.63 -8.05
C ARG A 210 7.56 5.84 -9.09
N HIS A 211 7.82 4.56 -8.83
CA HIS A 211 8.64 3.72 -9.67
C HIS A 211 7.84 3.19 -10.87
N TYR A 212 6.62 2.69 -10.64
CA TYR A 212 5.83 2.04 -11.69
C TYR A 212 4.91 3.01 -12.45
N GLY A 213 4.64 4.19 -11.90
CA GLY A 213 3.96 5.27 -12.61
C GLY A 213 4.89 5.90 -13.65
N GLN A 214 4.70 5.53 -14.91
CA GLN A 214 5.46 5.98 -16.07
C GLN A 214 4.45 6.33 -17.19
N PRO A 215 3.70 7.45 -17.08
CA PRO A 215 2.62 7.78 -18.00
C PRO A 215 3.06 7.86 -19.47
N GLU A 216 4.31 8.27 -19.71
CA GLU A 216 4.95 8.30 -21.03
C GLU A 216 5.11 6.91 -21.66
N ARG A 217 4.99 5.84 -20.87
CA ARG A 217 5.00 4.43 -21.29
C ARG A 217 3.63 3.77 -21.12
N ALA A 218 2.55 4.56 -21.02
CA ALA A 218 1.19 4.09 -20.78
C ALA A 218 1.05 3.24 -19.50
N ARG A 219 1.86 3.52 -18.48
CA ARG A 219 1.74 2.93 -17.15
C ARG A 219 1.35 4.03 -16.17
N HIS A 220 0.18 3.91 -15.59
CA HIS A 220 -0.34 4.88 -14.64
C HIS A 220 -0.34 4.25 -13.25
N ALA A 221 0.03 5.02 -12.23
CA ALA A 221 -0.01 4.57 -10.85
C ALA A 221 -0.62 5.62 -9.94
N LEU A 222 -1.51 5.20 -9.05
CA LEU A 222 -2.13 6.01 -8.01
C LEU A 222 -2.02 5.26 -6.69
N GLN A 223 -1.77 5.98 -5.59
CA GLN A 223 -1.89 5.46 -4.23
C GLN A 223 -3.19 5.94 -3.62
N MET A 224 -3.85 5.07 -2.87
CA MET A 224 -4.91 5.47 -1.95
C MET A 224 -4.52 5.07 -0.53
N GLU A 225 -4.34 6.07 0.32
CA GLU A 225 -4.18 5.89 1.75
C GLU A 225 -5.51 6.18 2.45
N ILE A 226 -6.03 5.17 3.17
CA ILE A 226 -7.32 5.23 3.86
C ILE A 226 -7.11 5.34 5.36
N ALA A 227 -7.71 6.34 6.00
CA ALA A 227 -7.71 6.42 7.45
C ALA A 227 -8.63 5.32 8.03
N TYR A 228 -8.18 4.60 9.08
CA TYR A 228 -8.91 3.46 9.65
C TYR A 228 -10.36 3.79 10.04
N ASP A 229 -10.61 5.00 10.53
CA ASP A 229 -11.95 5.43 10.96
C ASP A 229 -13.00 5.40 9.83
N ALA A 230 -12.56 5.42 8.57
CA ALA A 230 -13.41 5.27 7.39
C ALA A 230 -14.07 3.88 7.28
N TYR A 231 -13.50 2.83 7.90
CA TYR A 231 -14.00 1.45 7.81
C TYR A 231 -13.84 0.60 9.08
N MET A 232 -13.23 1.14 10.13
CA MET A 232 -12.96 0.48 11.41
C MET A 232 -13.47 1.34 12.57
N ASP A 233 -13.76 0.70 13.70
CA ASP A 233 -14.13 1.35 14.97
C ASP A 233 -12.93 1.48 15.94
N GLY A 234 -11.74 1.07 15.49
CA GLY A 234 -10.48 1.16 16.21
C GLY A 234 -9.29 0.93 15.29
N ALA A 235 -8.15 0.56 15.87
CA ALA A 235 -6.87 0.37 15.16
C ALA A 235 -6.32 -1.04 15.29
N THR A 236 -7.21 -2.03 15.45
CA THR A 236 -6.86 -3.45 15.58
C THR A 236 -7.72 -4.30 14.64
N PRO A 237 -7.27 -5.51 14.24
CA PRO A 237 -7.92 -6.28 13.18
C PRO A 237 -9.38 -6.62 13.46
N ASP A 238 -9.74 -6.78 14.73
CA ASP A 238 -11.07 -7.13 15.25
C ASP A 238 -12.07 -5.95 15.23
N THR A 239 -11.59 -4.74 14.93
CA THR A 239 -12.42 -3.52 14.91
C THR A 239 -12.96 -3.18 13.52
N TYR A 240 -12.90 -4.11 12.57
CA TYR A 240 -13.51 -3.93 11.24
C TYR A 240 -15.02 -3.73 11.35
N SER A 241 -15.52 -2.63 10.77
CA SER A 241 -16.91 -2.23 10.88
C SER A 241 -17.62 -2.47 9.56
N LEU A 242 -18.39 -3.56 9.46
CA LEU A 242 -19.13 -3.91 8.23
C LEU A 242 -20.00 -2.76 7.72
N HIS A 243 -20.66 -2.04 8.63
CA HIS A 243 -21.50 -0.89 8.28
C HIS A 243 -20.70 0.24 7.60
N LYS A 244 -19.54 0.61 8.15
CA LYS A 244 -18.68 1.63 7.55
C LYS A 244 -18.05 1.12 6.25
N ALA A 245 -17.57 -0.12 6.26
CA ALA A 245 -16.91 -0.74 5.13
C ALA A 245 -17.81 -0.85 3.90
N VAL A 246 -19.09 -1.23 4.04
CA VAL A 246 -20.03 -1.29 2.90
C VAL A 246 -20.15 0.07 2.20
N ARG A 247 -20.26 1.16 2.97
CA ARG A 247 -20.32 2.51 2.42
C ARG A 247 -19.02 2.90 1.72
N LEU A 248 -17.88 2.56 2.33
CA LEU A 248 -16.58 2.86 1.77
C LEU A 248 -16.31 2.06 0.49
N LYS A 249 -16.63 0.76 0.48
CA LYS A 249 -16.55 -0.11 -0.70
C LYS A 249 -17.31 0.46 -1.88
N ALA A 250 -18.54 0.93 -1.67
CA ALA A 250 -19.31 1.56 -2.73
C ALA A 250 -18.63 2.81 -3.30
N CYS A 251 -17.94 3.61 -2.47
CA CYS A 251 -17.13 4.74 -2.94
C CYS A 251 -15.91 4.26 -3.74
N LEU A 252 -15.12 3.34 -3.16
CA LEU A 252 -13.91 2.82 -3.79
C LEU A 252 -14.20 2.13 -5.12
N GLN A 253 -15.32 1.41 -5.22
CA GLN A 253 -15.76 0.80 -6.46
C GLN A 253 -15.98 1.85 -7.55
N ARG A 254 -16.71 2.94 -7.26
CA ARG A 254 -16.91 4.04 -8.23
C ARG A 254 -15.61 4.72 -8.64
N ILE A 255 -14.63 4.81 -7.73
CA ILE A 255 -13.29 5.32 -8.04
C ILE A 255 -12.57 4.37 -9.00
N LEU A 256 -12.57 3.07 -8.72
CA LEU A 256 -11.89 2.07 -9.55
C LEU A 256 -12.58 1.88 -10.92
N GLU A 257 -13.90 2.05 -11.01
CA GLU A 257 -14.65 1.98 -12.28
C GLU A 257 -14.16 3.02 -13.28
N VAL A 258 -13.91 4.25 -12.82
CA VAL A 258 -13.34 5.31 -13.65
C VAL A 258 -11.94 4.96 -14.15
N LEU A 259 -11.12 4.32 -13.31
CA LEU A 259 -9.78 3.89 -13.69
C LEU A 259 -9.77 2.78 -14.74
N VAL A 260 -10.76 1.88 -14.69
CA VAL A 260 -10.93 0.83 -15.72
C VAL A 260 -11.34 1.42 -17.06
N LEU A 261 -12.10 2.52 -17.08
CA LEU A 261 -12.62 3.15 -18.30
C LEU A 261 -11.66 4.12 -18.98
N LEU A 262 -10.76 4.76 -18.22
CA LEU A 262 -9.81 5.78 -18.72
C LEU A 262 -8.49 5.20 -19.24
N GLY A 263 -8.37 3.88 -19.22
CA GLY A 263 -7.27 3.13 -19.78
C GLY A 263 -7.37 2.96 -21.28
#